data_AF-A0A7W8EZ95-F1
#
_entry.id   AF-A0A7W8EZ95-F1
#
_cell.length_a   1.000
_cell.length_b   1.000
_cell.length_c   1.000
_cell.angle_alpha   90.00
_cell.angle_beta   90.00
_cell.angle_gamma   90.00
#
_symmetry.space_group_name_H-M   'P 1'
#
loop_
_entity.id
_entity.type
_entity.pdbx_description
1 polymer ?
#
loop_
_entity_poly.entity_id
_entity_poly.type
_entity_poly.pdbx_seq_one_letter_code
_entity_poly.pdbx_strand_id
1 'polypeptide(L)'
;MGQQANLLMADHSPQHRLGYMIRELREARNLSMRQLAAQLFVSHAKVQRWENGSRPPKCLGEAEQIDRALGADGLVTDLWRGIGQAASGRRRVSDSASHVSDTALGLVAAGLQTAPSNSEEIFLPARLDDGTVVLVALDRRALLRAGAGIGTAVVSGSSLPAAAVVSASQDPFGFAGMASERWSGLRLSRPVPDVGVDWQALVPGGRSMLGSQLSLQVHPARLEGERVIVSLPDQRRVEEFLARPNRSLLVGAVDTQEASRFFVLDGRGTRGRLVKSGGVYEVVAPAAYELDDLTYGVLWAVSNYDDALQADDQALAEARSGLKAYERLSASAVSREAAPGLNTVAHMWLGSDFCARHILRALPGLPKLPAFWTREQRGEEASAWLVFDHKYPYLQETTKALGSTSTRAFCIPEGVVRSSPRHERILLFLAVALMESLGIHAQFTADPSYEAVEGFVVAPDREAVIANWVRGDGMWHVDVTARSSVVRDFTTAAQEVNAHSITSAPTAAARLRSLAQYLDLPWAWLIRRCAQLARAGSSGLVRPRSRLVSAAGIDAACSYVGALPADR
;
A
#
# COMPACT_ATOMS: atom_id res chain seq x y z
N MET A 1 -0.95 -17.69 33.01
CA MET A 1 -1.05 -16.54 33.93
C MET A 1 -1.96 -15.50 33.28
N GLY A 2 -3.06 -15.14 33.92
CA GLY A 2 -4.05 -14.20 33.36
C GLY A 2 -3.48 -12.78 33.33
N GLN A 3 -3.61 -12.10 32.20
CA GLN A 3 -3.28 -10.68 32.06
C GLN A 3 -4.09 -9.87 33.09
N GLN A 4 -3.39 -9.06 33.89
CA GLN A 4 -3.99 -8.13 34.83
C GLN A 4 -4.88 -7.14 34.07
N ALA A 5 -6.14 -6.98 34.49
CA ALA A 5 -7.07 -6.09 33.81
C ALA A 5 -6.59 -4.64 33.94
N ASN A 6 -6.47 -3.93 32.82
CA ASN A 6 -6.20 -2.49 32.82
C ASN A 6 -7.25 -1.78 33.69
N LEU A 7 -6.79 -0.97 34.65
CA LEU A 7 -7.60 -0.06 35.44
C LEU A 7 -8.16 1.00 34.47
N LEU A 8 -9.45 0.90 34.16
CA LEU A 8 -10.16 1.90 33.35
C LEU A 8 -10.66 2.99 34.28
N MET A 9 -10.12 4.20 34.16
CA MET A 9 -10.63 5.36 34.89
C MET A 9 -11.80 5.97 34.11
N ALA A 10 -13.02 5.86 34.67
CA ALA A 10 -14.27 6.27 34.02
C ALA A 10 -14.38 7.80 33.79
N ASP A 11 -13.47 8.58 34.36
CA ASP A 11 -13.38 10.05 34.29
C ASP A 11 -12.46 10.55 33.15
N HIS A 12 -11.68 9.68 32.51
CA HIS A 12 -10.67 10.09 31.53
C HIS A 12 -11.28 10.69 30.24
N SER A 13 -12.38 10.11 29.72
CA SER A 13 -13.14 10.70 28.61
C SER A 13 -14.57 10.13 28.54
N PRO A 14 -15.52 10.79 27.83
CA PRO A 14 -16.86 10.25 27.60
C PRO A 14 -16.85 8.84 26.99
N GLN A 15 -15.84 8.55 26.16
CA GLN A 15 -15.64 7.23 25.57
C GLN A 15 -15.12 6.20 26.59
N HIS A 16 -14.24 6.59 27.51
CA HIS A 16 -13.81 5.71 28.61
C HIS A 16 -14.97 5.45 29.58
N ARG A 17 -15.83 6.44 29.83
CA ARG A 17 -17.06 6.26 30.61
C ARG A 17 -18.01 5.25 29.95
N LEU A 18 -18.19 5.33 28.63
CA LEU A 18 -18.97 4.34 27.88
C LEU A 18 -18.36 2.93 28.00
N GLY A 19 -17.05 2.80 27.78
CA GLY A 19 -16.36 1.51 27.87
C GLY A 19 -16.45 0.88 29.25
N TYR A 20 -16.23 1.68 30.29
CA TYR A 20 -16.41 1.28 31.69
C TYR A 20 -17.84 0.79 31.96
N MET A 21 -18.85 1.53 31.49
CA MET A 21 -20.26 1.14 31.71
C MET A 21 -20.63 -0.16 31.00
N ILE A 22 -20.16 -0.38 29.77
CA ILE A 22 -20.36 -1.64 29.04
C ILE A 22 -19.77 -2.80 29.83
N ARG A 23 -18.57 -2.62 30.41
CA ARG A 23 -17.90 -3.63 31.22
C ARG A 23 -18.66 -3.95 32.50
N GLU A 24 -19.06 -2.93 33.26
CA GLU A 24 -19.86 -3.08 34.49
C GLU A 24 -21.17 -3.83 34.23
N LEU A 25 -21.92 -3.44 33.20
CA LEU A 25 -23.19 -4.07 32.84
C LEU A 25 -23.02 -5.51 32.34
N ARG A 26 -21.91 -5.81 31.67
CA ARG A 26 -21.57 -7.17 31.25
C ARG A 26 -21.23 -8.05 32.46
N GLU A 27 -20.40 -7.54 33.37
CA GLU A 27 -19.97 -8.27 34.58
C GLU A 27 -21.15 -8.49 35.53
N ALA A 28 -22.05 -7.50 35.70
CA ALA A 28 -23.29 -7.64 36.46
C ALA A 28 -24.23 -8.73 35.90
N ARG A 29 -24.13 -9.06 34.61
CA ARG A 29 -24.89 -10.14 33.94
C ARG A 29 -24.16 -11.48 33.90
N ASN A 30 -23.00 -11.58 34.54
CA ASN A 30 -22.14 -12.76 34.50
C ASN A 30 -21.78 -13.21 33.07
N LEU A 31 -21.68 -12.25 32.14
CA LEU A 31 -21.28 -12.53 30.76
C LEU A 31 -19.77 -12.36 30.61
N SER A 32 -19.11 -13.35 30.02
CA SER A 32 -17.77 -13.17 29.49
C SER A 32 -17.79 -12.28 28.23
N MET A 33 -16.68 -11.64 27.89
CA MET A 33 -16.55 -10.88 26.63
C MET A 33 -16.92 -11.73 25.40
N ARG A 34 -16.60 -13.03 25.41
CA ARG A 34 -16.95 -13.96 24.31
C ARG A 34 -18.46 -14.22 24.23
N GLN A 35 -19.15 -14.33 25.36
CA GLN A 35 -20.60 -14.51 25.38
C GLN A 35 -21.33 -13.26 24.92
N LEU A 36 -20.89 -12.07 25.37
CA LEU A 36 -21.45 -10.81 24.88
C LEU A 36 -21.21 -10.64 23.38
N ALA A 37 -19.99 -10.95 22.91
CA ALA A 37 -19.65 -10.91 21.50
C ALA A 37 -20.54 -11.85 20.65
N ALA A 38 -20.80 -13.07 21.15
CA ALA A 38 -21.69 -14.02 20.50
C ALA A 38 -23.15 -13.52 20.44
N GLN A 39 -23.67 -12.92 21.51
CA GLN A 39 -25.03 -12.36 21.53
C GLN A 39 -25.19 -11.18 20.57
N LEU A 40 -24.13 -10.39 20.40
CA LEU A 40 -24.11 -9.22 19.51
C LEU A 40 -23.72 -9.56 18.07
N PHE A 41 -23.34 -10.81 17.77
CA PHE A 41 -22.79 -11.23 16.49
C PHE A 41 -21.56 -10.40 16.05
N VAL A 42 -20.67 -10.09 16.99
CA VAL A 42 -19.40 -9.37 16.76
C VAL A 42 -18.19 -10.16 17.26
N SER A 43 -16.98 -9.73 16.93
CA SER A 43 -15.76 -10.35 17.46
C SER A 43 -15.49 -9.94 18.91
N HIS A 44 -14.90 -10.83 19.71
CA HIS A 44 -14.51 -10.52 21.09
C HIS A 44 -13.52 -9.35 21.19
N ALA A 45 -12.64 -9.20 20.20
CA ALA A 45 -11.71 -8.07 20.10
C ALA A 45 -12.44 -6.73 19.84
N LYS A 46 -13.64 -6.75 19.24
CA LYS A 46 -14.47 -5.55 19.08
C LYS A 46 -15.09 -5.14 20.43
N VAL A 47 -15.59 -6.12 21.19
CA VAL A 47 -16.09 -5.90 22.57
C VAL A 47 -14.99 -5.36 23.48
N GLN A 48 -13.78 -5.95 23.41
CA GLN A 48 -12.63 -5.47 24.16
C GLN A 48 -12.26 -4.02 23.81
N ARG A 49 -12.35 -3.63 22.53
CA ARG A 49 -12.10 -2.25 22.08
C ARG A 49 -13.16 -1.25 22.56
N TRP A 50 -14.40 -1.71 22.76
CA TRP A 50 -15.43 -0.90 23.39
C TRP A 50 -15.16 -0.73 24.88
N GLU A 51 -14.94 -1.83 25.59
CA GLU A 51 -14.74 -1.82 27.05
C GLU A 51 -13.50 -1.03 27.46
N ASN A 52 -12.41 -1.13 26.71
CA ASN A 52 -11.18 -0.40 27.03
C ASN A 52 -11.21 1.09 26.64
N GLY A 53 -12.32 1.59 26.09
CA GLY A 53 -12.44 2.98 25.64
C GLY A 53 -11.56 3.33 24.44
N SER A 54 -10.97 2.36 23.73
CA SER A 54 -10.13 2.62 22.54
C SER A 54 -10.95 2.98 21.31
N ARG A 55 -12.17 2.44 21.17
CA ARG A 55 -13.10 2.80 20.09
C ARG A 55 -14.55 2.74 20.59
N PRO A 56 -15.42 3.73 20.31
CA PRO A 56 -16.84 3.60 20.62
C PRO A 56 -17.56 2.73 19.56
N PRO A 57 -18.80 2.27 19.82
CA PRO A 57 -19.69 1.74 18.79
C PRO A 57 -19.78 2.68 17.58
N LYS A 58 -19.79 2.13 16.35
CA LYS A 58 -19.66 2.94 15.12
C LYS A 58 -20.92 3.74 14.80
N CYS A 59 -22.09 3.24 15.17
CA CYS A 59 -23.38 3.86 14.89
C CYS A 59 -24.37 3.65 16.02
N LEU A 60 -25.48 4.40 16.00
CA LEU A 60 -26.54 4.31 16.99
C LEU A 60 -27.11 2.88 17.10
N GLY A 61 -27.29 2.20 15.95
CA GLY A 61 -27.81 0.82 15.94
C GLY A 61 -26.91 -0.18 16.67
N GLU A 62 -25.57 -0.01 16.63
CA GLU A 62 -24.66 -0.83 17.43
C GLU A 62 -24.82 -0.53 18.93
N ALA A 63 -24.96 0.75 19.31
CA ALA A 63 -25.18 1.14 20.69
C ALA A 63 -26.51 0.58 21.24
N GLU A 64 -27.60 0.67 20.46
CA GLU A 64 -28.91 0.11 20.81
C GLU A 64 -28.90 -1.42 20.91
N GLN A 65 -28.06 -2.10 20.12
CA GLN A 65 -27.91 -3.55 20.21
C GLN A 65 -27.17 -3.95 21.48
N ILE A 66 -26.12 -3.22 21.85
CA ILE A 66 -25.40 -3.39 23.12
C ILE A 66 -26.35 -3.11 24.29
N ASP A 67 -27.11 -2.01 24.22
CA ASP A 67 -28.07 -1.60 25.24
C ASP A 67 -29.13 -2.68 25.49
N ARG A 68 -29.70 -3.25 24.43
CA ARG A 68 -30.66 -4.36 24.53
C ARG A 68 -30.04 -5.64 25.07
N ALA A 69 -28.87 -6.04 24.57
CA ALA A 69 -28.19 -7.25 25.03
C ALA A 69 -27.78 -7.16 26.50
N LEU A 70 -27.40 -5.96 26.94
CA LEU A 70 -27.06 -5.63 28.30
C LEU A 70 -28.22 -4.97 29.05
N GLY A 71 -29.48 -5.19 28.66
CA GLY A 71 -30.68 -4.62 29.30
C GLY A 71 -30.47 -3.30 30.05
N ALA A 72 -29.93 -2.30 29.36
CA ALA A 72 -29.38 -1.09 29.97
C ALA A 72 -30.36 0.08 29.97
N ASP A 73 -31.60 -0.16 29.53
CA ASP A 73 -32.73 0.79 29.52
C ASP A 73 -32.37 2.16 28.91
N GLY A 74 -31.59 2.15 27.82
CA GLY A 74 -31.18 3.34 27.08
C GLY A 74 -29.86 3.98 27.56
N LEU A 75 -29.30 3.54 28.69
CA LEU A 75 -28.10 4.12 29.28
C LEU A 75 -26.87 4.10 28.34
N VAL A 76 -26.66 2.99 27.63
CA VAL A 76 -25.53 2.85 26.68
C VAL A 76 -25.73 3.79 25.49
N THR A 77 -26.98 3.91 25.06
CA THR A 77 -27.38 4.76 23.93
C THR A 77 -27.18 6.26 24.26
N ASP A 78 -27.53 6.68 25.47
CA ASP A 78 -27.37 8.06 25.93
C ASP A 78 -25.89 8.44 26.12
N LEU A 79 -25.09 7.53 26.68
CA LEU A 79 -23.64 7.72 26.78
C LEU A 79 -23.00 7.82 25.40
N TRP A 80 -23.43 7.01 24.43
CA TRP A 80 -22.95 7.09 23.05
C TRP A 80 -23.28 8.43 22.39
N ARG A 81 -24.51 8.94 22.55
CA ARG A 81 -24.89 10.27 22.05
C ARG A 81 -24.06 11.39 22.69
N GLY A 82 -23.74 11.26 23.98
CA GLY A 82 -22.89 12.20 24.71
C GLY A 82 -21.47 12.33 24.15
N ILE A 83 -20.93 11.27 23.53
CA ILE A 83 -19.61 11.31 22.87
C ILE A 83 -19.64 12.28 21.67
N GLY A 84 -20.70 12.24 20.85
CA GLY A 84 -20.87 13.13 19.69
C GLY A 84 -21.07 14.59 20.08
N GLN A 85 -21.73 14.85 21.20
CA GLN A 85 -21.95 16.22 21.70
C GLN A 85 -20.69 16.84 22.33
N ALA A 86 -19.85 16.02 22.99
CA ALA A 86 -18.57 16.47 23.55
C ALA A 86 -17.55 16.87 22.46
N ALA A 87 -17.62 16.24 21.28
CA ALA A 87 -16.77 16.58 20.13
C ALA A 87 -17.09 17.96 19.52
N SER A 88 -18.34 18.42 19.64
CA SER A 88 -18.77 19.76 19.15
C SER A 88 -18.52 20.89 20.16
N GLY A 89 -18.19 20.58 21.43
CA GLY A 89 -18.11 21.55 22.52
C GLY A 89 -16.72 22.09 22.87
N ARG A 90 -15.62 21.62 22.26
CA ARG A 90 -14.26 22.08 22.59
C ARG A 90 -13.45 22.50 21.37
N ARG A 91 -13.51 23.80 21.06
CA ARG A 91 -12.52 24.51 20.25
C ARG A 91 -12.14 25.84 20.92
N ARG A 92 -11.03 25.83 21.70
CA ARG A 92 -10.01 26.90 21.76
C ARG A 92 -8.81 26.51 22.64
N VAL A 93 -7.67 26.29 21.95
CA VAL A 93 -6.32 26.87 22.12
C VAL A 93 -5.53 26.71 23.46
N SER A 94 -4.33 26.14 23.28
CA SER A 94 -3.02 26.29 23.97
C SER A 94 -2.76 25.76 25.39
N ASP A 95 -1.81 24.83 25.48
CA ASP A 95 -0.52 24.88 26.24
C ASP A 95 0.21 23.54 25.98
N SER A 96 1.43 23.47 25.40
CA SER A 96 2.75 23.89 25.90
C SER A 96 3.13 23.27 27.25
N ALA A 97 3.62 22.02 27.27
CA ALA A 97 4.65 21.59 28.24
C ALA A 97 5.34 20.29 27.82
N SER A 98 6.66 20.38 27.75
CA SER A 98 7.66 19.32 27.80
C SER A 98 7.51 18.39 29.01
N HIS A 99 7.77 17.09 28.85
CA HIS A 99 8.65 16.35 29.77
C HIS A 99 9.12 15.00 29.21
N VAL A 100 10.43 14.83 29.38
CA VAL A 100 11.29 13.65 29.21
C VAL A 100 11.23 12.78 30.46
N SER A 101 11.24 11.45 30.30
CA SER A 101 12.16 10.47 30.95
C SER A 101 11.70 9.06 30.58
N ASP A 102 12.49 8.31 29.81
CA ASP A 102 13.53 7.40 30.30
C ASP A 102 13.02 6.36 31.31
N THR A 103 12.93 5.11 30.86
CA THR A 103 13.09 3.97 31.77
C THR A 103 13.79 2.84 31.02
N ALA A 104 15.08 2.69 31.35
CA ALA A 104 15.88 1.53 31.02
C ALA A 104 15.62 0.42 32.05
N LEU A 105 15.29 -0.78 31.57
CA LEU A 105 15.42 -2.08 32.24
C LEU A 105 15.77 -3.03 31.08
N GLY A 106 16.94 -3.65 30.98
CA GLY A 106 17.68 -4.37 32.02
C GLY A 106 17.46 -5.86 31.80
N LEU A 107 18.12 -6.47 30.80
CA LEU A 107 18.08 -7.92 30.56
C LEU A 107 19.49 -8.42 30.21
N VAL A 108 20.19 -8.88 31.24
CA VAL A 108 21.33 -9.80 31.17
C VAL A 108 20.94 -11.07 31.94
N ALA A 109 21.22 -12.21 31.32
CA ALA A 109 21.27 -13.57 31.87
C ALA A 109 19.96 -14.34 32.13
N ALA A 110 19.53 -15.07 31.09
CA ALA A 110 19.11 -16.48 31.15
C ALA A 110 19.21 -16.99 29.70
N GLY A 111 20.10 -17.89 29.32
CA GLY A 111 20.26 -19.26 29.84
C GLY A 111 20.02 -20.17 28.65
N LEU A 112 21.12 -20.61 28.01
CA LEU A 112 21.14 -21.60 26.94
C LEU A 112 20.31 -22.83 27.33
N GLN A 113 19.19 -23.06 26.65
CA GLN A 113 18.62 -24.39 26.48
C GLN A 113 18.25 -24.58 25.01
N THR A 114 19.08 -25.38 24.37
CA THR A 114 18.90 -25.97 23.04
C THR A 114 17.87 -27.10 23.10
N ALA A 115 16.86 -27.04 22.23
CA ALA A 115 16.12 -28.21 21.75
C ALA A 115 15.54 -27.90 20.35
N PRO A 116 15.40 -28.90 19.46
CA PRO A 116 15.62 -28.75 18.03
C PRO A 116 14.33 -28.44 17.27
N SER A 117 14.37 -27.48 16.35
CA SER A 117 13.34 -27.31 15.32
C SER A 117 13.97 -26.89 14.00
N ASN A 118 13.68 -27.68 12.96
CA ASN A 118 14.25 -27.56 11.62
C ASN A 118 13.68 -26.34 10.87
N SER A 119 14.16 -25.14 11.21
CA SER A 119 14.24 -23.95 10.33
C SER A 119 14.80 -22.76 11.12
N GLU A 120 16.07 -22.81 11.54
CA GLU A 120 16.68 -21.69 12.27
C GLU A 120 17.32 -20.69 11.32
N GLU A 121 16.61 -19.58 11.08
CA GLU A 121 17.18 -18.32 10.62
C GLU A 121 18.15 -17.78 11.70
N ILE A 122 19.31 -17.26 11.30
CA ILE A 122 20.27 -16.66 12.23
C ILE A 122 19.88 -15.18 12.39
N PHE A 123 19.52 -14.77 13.60
CA PHE A 123 19.20 -13.38 13.90
C PHE A 123 20.42 -12.67 14.47
N LEU A 124 20.88 -11.62 13.78
CA LEU A 124 21.94 -10.74 14.29
C LEU A 124 21.32 -9.42 14.76
N PRO A 125 21.67 -8.92 15.96
CA PRO A 125 21.30 -7.58 16.37
C PRO A 125 22.10 -6.56 15.55
N ALA A 126 21.40 -5.79 14.71
CA ALA A 126 21.93 -4.64 14.00
C ALA A 126 21.42 -3.37 14.68
N ARG A 127 22.32 -2.43 14.97
CA ARG A 127 21.94 -1.15 15.57
C ARG A 127 21.77 -0.11 14.46
N LEU A 128 20.59 0.49 14.40
CA LEU A 128 20.25 1.56 13.47
C LEU A 128 20.82 2.90 13.96
N ASP A 129 20.86 3.88 13.05
CA ASP A 129 21.40 5.22 13.30
C ASP A 129 20.61 5.99 14.38
N ASP A 130 19.36 5.60 14.67
CA ASP A 130 18.52 6.15 15.74
C ASP A 130 18.73 5.46 17.10
N GLY A 131 19.68 4.54 17.20
CA GLY A 131 19.99 3.77 18.41
C GLY A 131 19.13 2.52 18.59
N THR A 132 18.10 2.32 17.76
CA THR A 132 17.23 1.15 17.78
C THR A 132 18.00 -0.10 17.37
N VAL A 133 17.89 -1.16 18.15
CA VAL A 133 18.44 -2.47 17.77
C VAL A 133 17.35 -3.25 17.07
N VAL A 134 17.58 -3.61 15.81
CA VAL A 134 16.71 -4.50 15.03
C VAL A 134 17.38 -5.86 14.86
N LEU A 135 16.61 -6.94 14.92
CA LEU A 135 17.10 -8.28 14.66
C LEU A 135 16.94 -8.57 13.18
N VAL A 136 18.07 -8.75 12.49
CA VAL A 136 18.09 -9.06 11.06
C VAL A 136 18.23 -10.57 10.90
N ALA A 137 17.23 -11.19 10.27
CA ALA A 137 17.28 -12.58 9.86
C ALA A 137 18.26 -12.73 8.68
N LEU A 138 19.26 -13.59 8.83
CA LEU A 138 20.17 -13.97 7.75
C LEU A 138 20.02 -15.45 7.43
N ASP A 139 20.01 -15.76 6.14
CA ASP A 139 20.12 -17.13 5.63
C ASP A 139 21.54 -17.65 5.91
N ARG A 140 21.62 -18.71 6.72
CA ARG A 140 22.89 -19.39 7.06
C ARG A 140 23.68 -19.83 5.83
N ARG A 141 23.01 -20.18 4.71
CA ARG A 141 23.67 -20.57 3.45
C ARG A 141 24.28 -19.37 2.70
N ALA A 142 23.80 -18.16 2.92
CA ALA A 142 24.42 -16.94 2.42
C ALA A 142 25.64 -16.57 3.28
N LEU A 143 25.54 -16.72 4.61
CA LEU A 143 26.63 -16.45 5.55
C LEU A 143 27.83 -17.40 5.36
N LEU A 144 27.56 -18.70 5.19
CA LEU A 144 28.61 -19.71 4.99
C LEU A 144 29.29 -19.62 3.60
N ARG A 145 28.60 -19.09 2.58
CA ARG A 145 29.21 -18.82 1.27
C ARG A 145 30.06 -17.55 1.26
N ALA A 146 29.84 -16.63 2.20
CA ALA A 146 30.60 -15.39 2.35
C ALA A 146 31.89 -15.55 3.19
N GLY A 147 32.20 -16.75 3.68
CA GLY A 147 33.50 -17.05 4.31
C GLY A 147 33.78 -16.41 5.68
N ALA A 148 32.77 -15.85 6.35
CA ALA A 148 32.94 -15.24 7.68
C ALA A 148 32.67 -16.27 8.79
N GLY A 149 33.75 -16.77 9.42
CA GLY A 149 33.67 -17.59 10.62
C GLY A 149 33.11 -16.82 11.81
N ILE A 150 32.21 -17.46 12.56
CA ILE A 150 31.62 -16.91 13.79
C ILE A 150 32.69 -16.95 14.88
N GLY A 151 33.35 -15.81 15.13
CA GLY A 151 34.24 -15.68 16.27
C GLY A 151 35.24 -14.54 16.14
N THR A 152 34.77 -13.29 16.29
CA THR A 152 35.46 -12.14 16.93
C THR A 152 34.82 -10.83 16.48
N ALA A 153 33.90 -10.27 17.27
CA ALA A 153 33.61 -8.84 17.27
C ALA A 153 32.83 -8.49 18.55
N VAL A 154 33.56 -8.38 19.66
CA VAL A 154 33.07 -7.76 20.90
C VAL A 154 33.85 -6.46 21.09
N VAL A 155 33.10 -5.37 21.22
CA VAL A 155 33.42 -4.09 21.87
C VAL A 155 34.50 -3.20 21.23
N SER A 156 34.02 -2.23 20.47
CA SER A 156 34.48 -0.83 20.44
C SER A 156 33.28 -0.05 19.88
N GLY A 157 32.60 0.85 20.59
CA GLY A 157 33.16 1.90 21.42
C GLY A 157 33.47 3.16 20.60
N SER A 158 32.67 3.46 19.56
CA SER A 158 32.86 4.63 18.71
C SER A 158 31.54 5.35 18.48
N SER A 159 31.50 6.58 18.97
CA SER A 159 30.50 7.62 18.72
C SER A 159 30.15 7.76 17.23
N LEU A 160 28.85 7.90 16.93
CA LEU A 160 28.33 8.21 15.59
C LEU A 160 28.92 9.54 15.08
N PRO A 161 29.30 9.65 13.80
CA PRO A 161 29.23 10.93 13.11
C PRO A 161 27.75 11.23 12.78
N ALA A 162 27.36 12.49 12.91
CA ALA A 162 26.10 13.01 12.37
C ALA A 162 25.98 12.71 10.86
N ALA A 163 24.74 12.70 10.34
CA ALA A 163 24.38 12.54 8.92
C ALA A 163 25.56 12.84 7.99
N ALA A 164 26.22 11.77 7.53
CA ALA A 164 27.41 11.93 6.72
C ALA A 164 27.00 12.61 5.42
N VAL A 165 27.47 13.85 5.22
CA VAL A 165 27.47 14.51 3.93
C VAL A 165 28.12 13.53 2.96
N VAL A 166 27.34 12.97 2.03
CA VAL A 166 27.87 12.10 0.98
C VAL A 166 28.88 12.93 0.21
N SER A 167 30.17 12.60 0.35
CA SER A 167 31.23 13.33 -0.33
C SER A 167 31.05 13.21 -1.84
N ALA A 168 31.48 14.21 -2.62
CA ALA A 168 31.53 14.11 -4.09
C ALA A 168 32.33 12.87 -4.58
N SER A 169 33.31 12.41 -3.78
CA SER A 169 34.04 11.15 -4.04
C SER A 169 33.17 9.89 -3.88
N GLN A 170 32.11 9.98 -3.07
CA GLN A 170 31.16 8.92 -2.77
C GLN A 170 29.87 9.04 -3.59
N ASP A 171 29.69 10.09 -4.38
CA ASP A 171 28.56 10.22 -5.29
C ASP A 171 29.01 10.99 -6.55
N PRO A 172 29.88 10.39 -7.37
CA PRO A 172 30.54 11.09 -8.48
C PRO A 172 29.56 11.63 -9.52
N PHE A 173 28.34 11.11 -9.55
CA PHE A 173 27.28 11.53 -10.46
C PHE A 173 26.19 12.37 -9.78
N GLY A 174 26.25 12.59 -8.46
CA GLY A 174 25.19 13.30 -7.71
C GLY A 174 23.86 12.54 -7.59
N PHE A 175 23.87 11.21 -7.79
CA PHE A 175 22.66 10.38 -7.74
C PHE A 175 22.04 10.37 -6.34
N ALA A 176 22.85 10.14 -5.32
CA ALA A 176 22.38 10.02 -3.94
C ALA A 176 21.84 11.35 -3.41
N GLY A 177 22.49 12.47 -3.77
CA GLY A 177 21.99 13.81 -3.47
C GLY A 177 20.60 14.05 -4.06
N MET A 178 20.48 13.87 -5.39
CA MET A 178 19.20 14.04 -6.10
C MET A 178 18.09 13.15 -5.53
N ALA A 179 18.39 11.86 -5.32
CA ALA A 179 17.39 10.90 -4.90
C ALA A 179 16.90 11.16 -3.46
N SER A 180 17.79 11.57 -2.56
CA SER A 180 17.44 11.88 -1.16
C SER A 180 16.67 13.19 -1.03
N GLU A 181 16.96 14.19 -1.87
CA GLU A 181 16.21 15.45 -1.92
C GLU A 181 14.80 15.23 -2.46
N ARG A 182 14.67 14.42 -3.51
CA ARG A 182 13.40 14.23 -4.22
C ARG A 182 12.46 13.24 -3.53
N TRP A 183 12.99 12.21 -2.88
CA TRP A 183 12.20 11.16 -2.24
C TRP A 183 12.65 10.94 -0.79
N SER A 184 12.10 11.74 0.12
CA SER A 184 12.49 11.78 1.53
C SER A 184 12.43 10.44 2.30
N GLY A 185 11.67 9.46 1.81
CA GLY A 185 11.61 8.11 2.41
C GLY A 185 12.64 7.13 1.85
N LEU A 186 13.28 7.43 0.72
CA LEU A 186 14.29 6.58 0.09
C LEU A 186 15.59 6.67 0.89
N ARG A 187 16.12 5.52 1.32
CA ARG A 187 17.41 5.46 1.99
C ARG A 187 18.44 4.80 1.10
N LEU A 188 19.62 5.42 0.99
CA LEU A 188 20.74 4.90 0.22
C LEU A 188 21.90 4.59 1.16
N SER A 189 22.50 3.43 0.97
CA SER A 189 23.68 3.00 1.73
C SER A 189 24.70 2.37 0.80
N ARG A 190 25.99 2.52 1.10
CA ARG A 190 27.06 1.85 0.34
C ARG A 190 27.35 0.49 0.98
N PRO A 191 27.36 -0.61 0.21
CA PRO A 191 27.74 -1.90 0.75
C PRO A 191 29.25 -1.92 1.03
N VAL A 192 29.62 -2.52 2.16
CA VAL A 192 31.01 -2.76 2.57
C VAL A 192 31.15 -4.25 2.91
N PRO A 193 32.08 -5.00 2.29
CA PRO A 193 33.05 -4.58 1.25
C PRO A 193 32.37 -4.20 -0.09
N ASP A 194 33.13 -3.60 -1.02
CA ASP A 194 32.64 -3.37 -2.39
C ASP A 194 32.37 -4.72 -3.06
N VAL A 195 31.09 -4.98 -3.30
CA VAL A 195 30.60 -6.20 -3.93
C VAL A 195 30.10 -5.93 -5.36
N GLY A 196 30.57 -4.86 -5.99
CA GLY A 196 30.08 -4.42 -7.29
C GLY A 196 28.68 -3.83 -7.22
N VAL A 197 28.33 -3.15 -6.13
CA VAL A 197 27.07 -2.43 -5.96
C VAL A 197 27.42 -1.03 -5.49
N ASP A 198 27.00 0.00 -6.22
CA ASP A 198 27.29 1.39 -5.86
C ASP A 198 26.39 1.84 -4.70
N TRP A 199 25.12 1.45 -4.76
CA TRP A 199 24.14 1.77 -3.72
C TRP A 199 23.21 0.61 -3.44
N GLN A 200 22.97 0.35 -2.16
CA GLN A 200 21.82 -0.40 -1.68
C GLN A 200 20.74 0.61 -1.32
N ALA A 201 19.65 0.59 -2.08
CA ALA A 201 18.49 1.44 -1.86
C ALA A 201 17.42 0.68 -1.09
N LEU A 202 16.99 1.26 0.03
CA LEU A 202 15.78 0.84 0.73
C LEU A 202 14.65 1.78 0.31
N VAL A 203 13.83 1.29 -0.59
CA VAL A 203 12.60 1.94 -1.02
C VAL A 203 11.62 1.87 0.14
N PRO A 204 11.04 3.00 0.57
CA PRO A 204 10.14 2.99 1.72
C PRO A 204 8.90 2.15 1.42
N GLY A 205 8.37 1.54 2.46
CA GLY A 205 7.04 0.97 2.42
C GLY A 205 5.96 2.04 2.44
N GLY A 206 4.78 1.63 2.85
CA GLY A 206 3.64 2.50 3.08
C GLY A 206 2.92 2.07 4.35
N ARG A 207 1.60 2.15 4.34
CA ARG A 207 0.74 1.67 5.42
C ARG A 207 0.63 0.14 5.45
N SER A 208 0.67 -0.48 4.27
CA SER A 208 0.47 -1.92 4.06
C SER A 208 1.71 -2.61 3.51
N MET A 209 2.61 -1.85 2.88
CA MET A 209 3.88 -2.34 2.34
C MET A 209 5.01 -2.15 3.35
N LEU A 210 5.95 -3.10 3.41
CA LEU A 210 7.08 -3.07 4.35
C LEU A 210 8.31 -2.32 3.82
N GLY A 211 8.36 -2.04 2.52
CA GLY A 211 9.55 -1.54 1.83
C GLY A 211 10.19 -2.63 0.98
N SER A 212 11.06 -2.21 0.06
CA SER A 212 11.77 -3.09 -0.87
C SER A 212 13.24 -2.69 -0.97
N GLN A 213 14.10 -3.69 -1.17
CA GLN A 213 15.54 -3.48 -1.30
C GLN A 213 15.97 -3.62 -2.76
N LEU A 214 16.64 -2.58 -3.27
CA LEU A 214 17.17 -2.53 -4.62
C LEU A 214 18.69 -2.37 -4.58
N SER A 215 19.40 -3.16 -5.39
CA SER A 215 20.83 -2.92 -5.62
C SER A 215 21.01 -2.08 -6.88
N LEU A 216 21.79 -1.00 -6.79
CA LEU A 216 21.99 -0.05 -7.87
C LEU A 216 23.46 -0.03 -8.31
N GLN A 217 23.65 0.10 -9.61
CA GLN A 217 24.93 0.50 -10.20
C GLN A 217 24.73 1.75 -11.05
N VAL A 218 25.56 2.77 -10.85
CA VAL A 218 25.46 4.06 -11.53
C VAL A 218 26.64 4.23 -12.47
N HIS A 219 26.33 4.50 -13.74
CA HIS A 219 27.30 4.55 -14.83
C HIS A 219 27.12 5.82 -15.67
N PRO A 220 28.19 6.34 -16.30
CA PRO A 220 28.06 7.47 -17.20
C PRO A 220 27.19 7.10 -18.41
N ALA A 221 26.39 8.05 -18.87
CA ALA A 221 25.53 7.89 -20.02
C ALA A 221 25.51 9.14 -20.89
N ARG A 222 25.18 8.95 -22.17
CA ARG A 222 24.97 10.05 -23.13
C ARG A 222 23.58 9.95 -23.75
N LEU A 223 22.99 11.10 -24.05
CA LEU A 223 21.70 11.20 -24.72
C LEU A 223 21.91 11.36 -26.23
N GLU A 224 21.33 10.45 -27.00
CA GLU A 224 21.32 10.46 -28.47
C GLU A 224 19.88 10.40 -28.99
N GLY A 225 19.25 11.58 -29.13
CA GLY A 225 17.83 11.68 -29.47
C GLY A 225 16.94 11.14 -28.35
N GLU A 226 16.08 10.15 -28.65
CA GLU A 226 15.23 9.47 -27.66
C GLU A 226 15.92 8.26 -26.99
N ARG A 227 17.21 8.04 -27.26
CA ARG A 227 17.99 6.92 -26.73
C ARG A 227 19.04 7.44 -25.74
N VAL A 228 19.22 6.71 -24.66
CA VAL A 228 20.26 6.94 -23.66
C VAL A 228 21.22 5.77 -23.75
N ILE A 229 22.48 6.07 -24.06
CA ILE A 229 23.53 5.05 -24.14
C ILE A 229 24.31 5.08 -22.85
N VAL A 230 24.20 4.00 -22.07
CA VAL A 230 24.91 3.83 -20.80
C VAL A 230 26.21 3.08 -21.07
N SER A 231 27.33 3.68 -20.71
CA SER A 231 28.67 3.13 -20.92
C SER A 231 29.14 2.37 -19.69
N LEU A 232 29.53 1.11 -19.88
CA LEU A 232 29.83 0.13 -18.85
C LEU A 232 31.31 -0.29 -18.98
N PRO A 233 32.25 0.42 -18.35
CA PRO A 233 33.69 0.24 -18.57
C PRO A 233 34.22 -1.08 -18.00
N ASP A 234 33.66 -1.57 -16.90
CA ASP A 234 34.08 -2.81 -16.25
C ASP A 234 33.05 -3.93 -16.50
N GLN A 235 33.36 -4.78 -17.50
CA GLN A 235 32.51 -5.91 -17.88
C GLN A 235 32.26 -6.86 -16.71
N ARG A 236 33.32 -7.25 -16.00
CA ARG A 236 33.24 -8.28 -14.95
C ARG A 236 32.36 -7.79 -13.81
N ARG A 237 32.56 -6.54 -13.39
CA ARG A 237 31.74 -5.89 -12.35
C ARG A 237 30.27 -5.84 -12.71
N VAL A 238 29.94 -5.55 -13.97
CA VAL A 238 28.55 -5.51 -14.44
C VAL A 238 27.97 -6.91 -14.54
N GLU A 239 28.70 -7.89 -15.05
CA GLU A 239 28.23 -9.28 -15.15
C GLU A 239 27.95 -9.87 -13.76
N GLU A 240 28.86 -9.68 -12.79
CA GLU A 240 28.68 -10.10 -11.40
C GLU A 240 27.46 -9.43 -10.75
N PHE A 241 27.27 -8.13 -10.98
CA PHE A 241 26.09 -7.41 -10.50
C PHE A 241 24.80 -7.89 -11.14
N LEU A 242 24.80 -8.03 -12.45
CA LEU A 242 23.63 -8.46 -13.19
C LEU A 242 23.27 -9.88 -12.83
N ALA A 243 24.21 -10.79 -12.56
CA ALA A 243 23.95 -12.19 -12.20
C ALA A 243 23.21 -12.39 -10.87
N ARG A 244 23.15 -11.37 -10.01
CA ARG A 244 22.51 -11.45 -8.69
C ARG A 244 21.01 -11.81 -8.78
N PRO A 245 20.49 -12.55 -7.78
CA PRO A 245 19.07 -12.94 -7.76
C PRO A 245 18.14 -11.78 -7.34
N ASN A 246 18.65 -10.84 -6.55
CA ASN A 246 17.93 -9.67 -6.04
C ASN A 246 17.57 -8.71 -7.17
N ARG A 247 16.60 -7.82 -6.91
CA ARG A 247 16.23 -6.77 -7.86
C ARG A 247 17.41 -5.80 -7.99
N SER A 248 17.99 -5.77 -9.19
CA SER A 248 19.11 -4.92 -9.55
C SER A 248 18.69 -3.89 -10.60
N LEU A 249 19.13 -2.66 -10.44
CA LEU A 249 18.87 -1.58 -11.40
C LEU A 249 20.20 -0.99 -11.88
N LEU A 250 20.32 -0.84 -13.20
CA LEU A 250 21.38 -0.03 -13.80
C LEU A 250 20.87 1.39 -14.00
N VAL A 251 21.66 2.36 -13.57
CA VAL A 251 21.35 3.78 -13.64
C VAL A 251 22.36 4.46 -14.56
N GLY A 252 21.89 5.03 -15.67
CA GLY A 252 22.69 5.89 -16.53
C GLY A 252 22.60 7.34 -16.07
N ALA A 253 23.73 7.96 -15.79
CA ALA A 253 23.85 9.37 -15.43
C ALA A 253 24.27 10.19 -16.65
N VAL A 254 23.37 11.05 -17.13
CA VAL A 254 23.65 12.02 -18.20
C VAL A 254 23.89 13.37 -17.54
N ASP A 255 25.12 13.85 -17.63
CA ASP A 255 25.46 15.19 -17.14
C ASP A 255 24.89 16.25 -18.09
N THR A 256 24.20 17.24 -17.54
CA THR A 256 23.67 18.39 -18.30
C THR A 256 24.14 19.68 -17.65
N GLN A 257 24.11 20.80 -18.40
CA GLN A 257 24.62 22.08 -17.91
C GLN A 257 23.95 22.58 -16.61
N GLU A 258 22.73 22.11 -16.29
CA GLU A 258 21.97 22.52 -15.10
C GLU A 258 21.97 21.46 -14.00
N ALA A 259 21.80 20.18 -14.33
CA ALA A 259 21.77 19.07 -13.38
C ALA A 259 21.97 17.71 -14.06
N SER A 260 22.52 16.74 -13.33
CA SER A 260 22.56 15.35 -13.80
C SER A 260 21.16 14.74 -13.90
N ARG A 261 20.87 14.09 -15.03
CA ARG A 261 19.63 13.35 -15.28
C ARG A 261 19.93 11.85 -15.22
N PHE A 262 19.03 11.09 -14.61
CA PHE A 262 19.24 9.66 -14.36
C PHE A 262 18.21 8.83 -15.10
N PHE A 263 18.63 7.71 -15.68
CA PHE A 263 17.79 6.80 -16.45
C PHE A 263 17.94 5.38 -15.94
N VAL A 264 16.83 4.69 -15.71
CA VAL A 264 16.84 3.39 -15.01
C VAL A 264 16.51 2.24 -15.95
N LEU A 265 17.26 1.14 -15.82
CA LEU A 265 17.01 -0.13 -16.48
C LEU A 265 16.93 -1.26 -15.45
N ASP A 266 15.94 -2.13 -15.60
CA ASP A 266 15.86 -3.38 -14.85
C ASP A 266 17.02 -4.31 -15.25
N GLY A 267 17.80 -4.77 -14.28
CA GLY A 267 18.99 -5.58 -14.52
C GLY A 267 18.69 -6.88 -15.28
N ARG A 268 17.52 -7.51 -15.07
CA ARG A 268 17.13 -8.71 -15.84
C ARG A 268 16.83 -8.37 -17.30
N GLY A 269 16.31 -7.17 -17.55
CA GLY A 269 16.12 -6.64 -18.90
C GLY A 269 17.45 -6.35 -19.60
N THR A 270 18.47 -5.94 -18.86
CA THR A 270 19.78 -5.56 -19.41
C THR A 270 20.67 -6.73 -19.78
N ARG A 271 20.61 -7.88 -19.07
CA ARG A 271 21.49 -9.05 -19.33
C ARG A 271 21.57 -9.46 -20.81
N GLY A 272 20.47 -9.37 -21.55
CA GLY A 272 20.41 -9.74 -22.97
C GLY A 272 20.62 -8.59 -23.96
N ARG A 273 20.91 -7.37 -23.50
CA ARG A 273 20.99 -6.14 -24.31
C ARG A 273 22.37 -5.49 -24.33
N LEU A 274 23.36 -6.12 -23.69
CA LEU A 274 24.73 -5.63 -23.66
C LEU A 274 25.38 -5.78 -25.03
N VAL A 275 25.92 -4.69 -25.57
CA VAL A 275 26.64 -4.67 -26.85
C VAL A 275 28.05 -4.15 -26.61
N LYS A 276 29.06 -4.80 -27.21
CA LYS A 276 30.45 -4.33 -27.13
C LYS A 276 30.72 -3.32 -28.24
N SER A 277 31.12 -2.11 -27.88
CA SER A 277 31.43 -1.00 -28.80
C SER A 277 32.72 -0.32 -28.36
N GLY A 278 33.73 -0.26 -29.24
CA GLY A 278 34.98 0.46 -28.95
C GLY A 278 35.75 0.00 -27.70
N GLY A 279 35.61 -1.26 -27.29
CA GLY A 279 36.25 -1.82 -26.09
C GLY A 279 35.47 -1.62 -24.79
N VAL A 280 34.34 -0.90 -24.82
CA VAL A 280 33.43 -0.68 -23.69
C VAL A 280 32.11 -1.40 -23.96
N TYR A 281 31.44 -1.87 -22.91
CA TYR A 281 30.08 -2.41 -23.05
C TYR A 281 29.08 -1.27 -22.99
N GLU A 282 28.04 -1.34 -23.81
CA GLU A 282 26.99 -0.35 -23.85
C GLU A 282 25.63 -1.03 -23.73
N VAL A 283 24.70 -0.35 -23.06
CA VAL A 283 23.28 -0.70 -23.08
C VAL A 283 22.47 0.54 -23.44
N VAL A 284 21.47 0.36 -24.30
CA VAL A 284 20.56 1.41 -24.70
C VAL A 284 19.31 1.40 -23.82
N ALA A 285 19.06 2.50 -23.14
CA ALA A 285 17.79 2.78 -22.46
C ALA A 285 16.96 3.77 -23.28
N PRO A 286 15.62 3.62 -23.33
CA PRO A 286 14.75 4.70 -23.80
C PRO A 286 14.86 5.93 -22.88
N ALA A 287 14.86 7.14 -23.45
CA ALA A 287 14.78 8.38 -22.66
C ALA A 287 13.49 8.48 -21.83
N ALA A 288 12.47 7.68 -22.16
CA ALA A 288 11.27 7.51 -21.36
C ALA A 288 11.55 7.00 -19.94
N TYR A 289 12.65 6.28 -19.71
CA TYR A 289 13.03 5.71 -18.41
C TYR A 289 13.80 6.68 -17.51
N GLU A 290 13.74 7.98 -17.82
CA GLU A 290 14.19 9.02 -16.89
C GLU A 290 13.56 8.81 -15.52
N LEU A 291 14.39 8.84 -14.47
CA LEU A 291 14.00 8.65 -13.09
C LEU A 291 13.40 9.94 -12.52
N ASP A 292 12.09 10.03 -12.60
CA ASP A 292 11.27 11.11 -12.09
C ASP A 292 10.13 10.54 -11.21
N ASP A 293 9.19 11.37 -10.77
CA ASP A 293 8.12 10.92 -9.88
C ASP A 293 7.17 9.88 -10.51
N LEU A 294 7.07 9.82 -11.85
CA LEU A 294 6.27 8.83 -12.55
C LEU A 294 6.98 7.47 -12.53
N THR A 295 8.22 7.41 -13.00
CA THR A 295 8.98 6.16 -13.09
C THR A 295 9.40 5.66 -11.71
N TYR A 296 9.69 6.56 -10.76
CA TYR A 296 9.89 6.22 -9.35
C TYR A 296 8.61 5.64 -8.74
N GLY A 297 7.44 6.23 -8.98
CA GLY A 297 6.16 5.67 -8.48
C GLY A 297 5.90 4.25 -8.99
N VAL A 298 6.19 4.00 -10.28
CA VAL A 298 6.10 2.66 -10.87
C VAL A 298 7.08 1.69 -10.22
N LEU A 299 8.36 2.08 -10.07
CA LEU A 299 9.39 1.27 -9.39
C LEU A 299 9.01 0.98 -7.94
N TRP A 300 8.51 1.99 -7.22
CA TRP A 300 8.09 1.90 -5.83
C TRP A 300 6.95 0.89 -5.65
N ALA A 301 5.89 1.00 -6.45
CA ALA A 301 4.73 0.11 -6.34
C ALA A 301 5.10 -1.33 -6.74
N VAL A 302 5.74 -1.51 -7.90
CA VAL A 302 6.07 -2.85 -8.42
C VAL A 302 7.04 -3.56 -7.50
N SER A 303 8.09 -2.89 -7.00
CA SER A 303 9.09 -3.54 -6.16
C SER A 303 8.52 -3.95 -4.80
N ASN A 304 7.70 -3.10 -4.17
CA ASN A 304 7.04 -3.44 -2.90
C ASN A 304 6.05 -4.61 -3.07
N TYR A 305 5.20 -4.60 -4.11
CA TYR A 305 4.25 -5.68 -4.34
C TYR A 305 4.95 -6.99 -4.72
N ASP A 306 5.95 -6.93 -5.60
CA ASP A 306 6.71 -8.12 -5.99
C ASP A 306 7.37 -8.78 -4.78
N ASP A 307 8.19 -8.04 -4.02
CA ASP A 307 8.97 -8.63 -2.93
C ASP A 307 8.05 -9.24 -1.87
N ALA A 308 6.96 -8.54 -1.51
CA ALA A 308 6.01 -9.05 -0.52
C ALA A 308 5.23 -10.27 -1.04
N LEU A 309 4.80 -10.31 -2.30
CA LEU A 309 4.10 -11.47 -2.85
C LEU A 309 5.04 -12.66 -3.08
N GLN A 310 6.31 -12.41 -3.39
CA GLN A 310 7.31 -13.46 -3.52
C GLN A 310 7.68 -14.09 -2.18
N ALA A 311 7.73 -13.31 -1.10
CA ALA A 311 7.97 -13.83 0.25
C ALA A 311 6.92 -14.89 0.66
N ASP A 312 5.69 -14.75 0.15
CA ASP A 312 4.56 -15.58 0.54
C ASP A 312 4.03 -16.51 -0.59
N ASP A 313 4.68 -16.62 -1.75
CA ASP A 313 4.07 -17.25 -2.95
C ASP A 313 3.51 -18.66 -2.68
N GLN A 314 4.24 -19.50 -1.94
CA GLN A 314 3.79 -20.84 -1.57
C GLN A 314 2.61 -20.81 -0.58
N ALA A 315 2.75 -20.06 0.52
CA ALA A 315 1.71 -19.95 1.55
C ALA A 315 0.42 -19.33 0.98
N LEU A 316 0.56 -18.37 0.07
CA LEU A 316 -0.54 -17.72 -0.63
C LEU A 316 -1.26 -18.69 -1.58
N ALA A 317 -0.52 -19.53 -2.30
CA ALA A 317 -1.09 -20.57 -3.15
C ALA A 317 -1.90 -21.61 -2.34
N GLU A 318 -1.39 -22.02 -1.18
CA GLU A 318 -2.07 -22.93 -0.26
C GLU A 318 -3.33 -22.31 0.33
N ALA A 319 -3.23 -21.07 0.84
CA ALA A 319 -4.36 -20.32 1.38
C ALA A 319 -5.46 -20.15 0.31
N ARG A 320 -5.10 -19.75 -0.91
CA ARG A 320 -6.05 -19.63 -2.02
C ARG A 320 -6.77 -20.95 -2.31
N SER A 321 -6.06 -22.07 -2.26
CA SER A 321 -6.66 -23.40 -2.45
C SER A 321 -7.63 -23.76 -1.32
N GLY A 322 -7.22 -23.56 -0.07
CA GLY A 322 -8.03 -23.86 1.12
C GLY A 322 -9.31 -23.01 1.20
N LEU A 323 -9.26 -21.79 0.67
CA LEU A 323 -10.38 -20.84 0.73
C LEU A 323 -11.38 -21.00 -0.42
N LYS A 324 -11.17 -21.94 -1.36
CA LYS A 324 -12.11 -22.21 -2.47
C LYS A 324 -13.52 -22.54 -2.01
N ALA A 325 -13.67 -23.15 -0.83
CA ALA A 325 -15.00 -23.47 -0.29
C ALA A 325 -15.87 -22.22 -0.08
N TYR A 326 -15.25 -21.08 0.27
CA TYR A 326 -15.97 -19.81 0.47
C TYR A 326 -16.49 -19.21 -0.83
N GLU A 327 -15.95 -19.60 -2.00
CA GLU A 327 -16.35 -19.03 -3.29
C GLU A 327 -17.81 -19.34 -3.65
N ARG A 328 -18.35 -20.42 -3.10
CA ARG A 328 -19.74 -20.85 -3.31
C ARG A 328 -20.74 -20.10 -2.45
N LEU A 329 -20.28 -19.32 -1.47
CA LEU A 329 -21.15 -18.60 -0.56
C LEU A 329 -21.53 -17.23 -1.16
N SER A 330 -22.80 -16.84 -1.00
CA SER A 330 -23.28 -15.49 -1.34
C SER A 330 -22.80 -14.42 -0.35
N ALA A 331 -22.47 -14.84 0.89
CA ALA A 331 -21.91 -13.99 1.92
C ALA A 331 -20.70 -14.66 2.58
N SER A 332 -19.63 -13.93 2.77
CA SER A 332 -18.41 -14.40 3.40
C SER A 332 -17.60 -13.24 3.99
N ALA A 333 -17.38 -13.30 5.30
CA ALA A 333 -16.46 -12.41 6.00
C ALA A 333 -15.34 -13.26 6.59
N VAL A 334 -14.14 -13.17 6.02
CA VAL A 334 -13.00 -13.99 6.45
C VAL A 334 -12.01 -13.12 7.20
N SER A 335 -11.74 -13.51 8.44
CA SER A 335 -10.69 -12.92 9.27
C SER A 335 -9.32 -13.17 8.66
N ARG A 336 -8.36 -12.27 8.92
CA ARG A 336 -6.95 -12.49 8.57
C ARG A 336 -6.37 -13.73 9.26
N GLU A 337 -6.95 -14.12 10.39
CA GLU A 337 -6.60 -15.33 11.14
C GLU A 337 -6.86 -16.64 10.35
N ALA A 338 -7.64 -16.61 9.28
CA ALA A 338 -7.83 -17.77 8.41
C ALA A 338 -6.56 -18.08 7.58
N ALA A 339 -5.63 -17.13 7.47
CA ALA A 339 -4.33 -17.30 6.84
C ALA A 339 -3.26 -16.54 7.65
N PRO A 340 -2.93 -17.00 8.87
CA PRO A 340 -2.18 -16.23 9.86
C PRO A 340 -0.68 -16.08 9.52
N GLY A 341 -0.18 -16.78 8.51
CA GLY A 341 1.20 -16.70 8.03
C GLY A 341 1.43 -15.76 6.85
N LEU A 342 0.37 -15.13 6.31
CA LEU A 342 0.51 -14.21 5.19
C LEU A 342 0.79 -12.79 5.69
N ASN A 343 1.67 -12.09 4.97
CA ASN A 343 1.90 -10.67 5.11
C ASN A 343 0.72 -9.86 4.56
N THR A 344 0.68 -8.58 4.92
CA THR A 344 -0.45 -7.68 4.61
C THR A 344 -0.71 -7.57 3.10
N VAL A 345 0.33 -7.54 2.27
CA VAL A 345 0.19 -7.44 0.82
C VAL A 345 -0.40 -8.73 0.23
N ALA A 346 0.03 -9.89 0.72
CA ALA A 346 -0.54 -11.17 0.33
C ALA A 346 -2.03 -11.28 0.73
N HIS A 347 -2.41 -10.79 1.92
CA HIS A 347 -3.83 -10.65 2.30
C HIS A 347 -4.59 -9.70 1.36
N MET A 348 -4.00 -8.56 0.99
CA MET A 348 -4.60 -7.61 0.06
C MET A 348 -4.83 -8.23 -1.32
N TRP A 349 -3.84 -8.93 -1.88
CA TRP A 349 -3.96 -9.60 -3.16
C TRP A 349 -5.05 -10.66 -3.12
N LEU A 350 -5.03 -11.52 -2.09
CA LEU A 350 -6.00 -12.60 -1.93
C LEU A 350 -7.43 -12.09 -1.75
N GLY A 351 -7.63 -11.09 -0.89
CA GLY A 351 -8.92 -10.44 -0.70
C GLY A 351 -9.39 -9.75 -1.97
N SER A 352 -8.49 -9.08 -2.70
CA SER A 352 -8.83 -8.47 -3.97
C SER A 352 -9.25 -9.50 -5.04
N ASP A 353 -8.52 -10.60 -5.20
CA ASP A 353 -8.84 -11.66 -6.18
C ASP A 353 -10.21 -12.27 -5.85
N PHE A 354 -10.45 -12.54 -4.57
CA PHE A 354 -11.71 -13.07 -4.09
C PHE A 354 -12.88 -12.11 -4.37
N CYS A 355 -12.75 -10.83 -4.01
CA CYS A 355 -13.76 -9.80 -4.27
C CYS A 355 -14.04 -9.61 -5.77
N ALA A 356 -13.00 -9.58 -6.61
CA ALA A 356 -13.15 -9.45 -8.06
C ALA A 356 -13.97 -10.60 -8.65
N ARG A 357 -13.62 -11.85 -8.29
CA ARG A 357 -14.35 -13.04 -8.74
C ARG A 357 -15.76 -13.10 -8.18
N HIS A 358 -15.98 -12.65 -6.94
CA HIS A 358 -17.31 -12.59 -6.34
C HIS A 358 -18.22 -11.61 -7.09
N ILE A 359 -17.73 -10.40 -7.39
CA ILE A 359 -18.47 -9.42 -8.20
C ILE A 359 -18.82 -10.01 -9.57
N LEU A 360 -17.84 -10.58 -10.29
CA LEU A 360 -18.09 -11.17 -11.62
C LEU A 360 -19.16 -12.27 -11.60
N ARG A 361 -19.23 -13.08 -10.54
CA ARG A 361 -20.29 -14.08 -10.37
C ARG A 361 -21.66 -13.47 -10.11
N ALA A 362 -21.72 -12.36 -9.38
CA ALA A 362 -22.97 -11.69 -9.03
C ALA A 362 -23.51 -10.78 -10.16
N LEU A 363 -22.64 -10.25 -11.02
CA LEU A 363 -23.00 -9.30 -12.09
C LEU A 363 -24.19 -9.74 -12.98
N PRO A 364 -24.29 -11.00 -13.46
CA PRO A 364 -25.42 -11.41 -14.30
C PRO A 364 -26.79 -11.30 -13.62
N GLY A 365 -26.84 -11.27 -12.29
CA GLY A 365 -28.08 -11.12 -11.51
C GLY A 365 -28.55 -9.67 -11.33
N LEU A 366 -27.66 -8.70 -11.54
CA LEU A 366 -27.96 -7.28 -11.34
C LEU A 366 -28.69 -6.70 -12.56
N PRO A 367 -29.92 -6.17 -12.43
CA PRO A 367 -30.59 -5.47 -13.51
C PRO A 367 -30.11 -4.02 -13.58
N LYS A 368 -30.13 -3.44 -14.79
CA LYS A 368 -29.68 -2.07 -15.08
C LYS A 368 -28.17 -1.87 -14.83
N LEU A 369 -27.68 -0.71 -15.24
CA LEU A 369 -26.32 -0.24 -15.01
C LEU A 369 -26.06 -0.04 -13.51
N PRO A 370 -25.19 -0.84 -12.87
CA PRO A 370 -24.90 -0.66 -11.46
C PRO A 370 -23.91 0.49 -11.23
N ALA A 371 -24.00 1.10 -10.05
CA ALA A 371 -23.00 2.04 -9.57
C ALA A 371 -21.99 1.31 -8.69
N PHE A 372 -20.70 1.58 -8.89
CA PHE A 372 -19.62 1.01 -8.09
C PHE A 372 -19.10 2.02 -7.08
N TRP A 373 -18.66 1.53 -5.92
CA TRP A 373 -17.92 2.30 -4.93
C TRP A 373 -16.62 1.60 -4.58
N THR A 374 -15.53 2.37 -4.55
CA THR A 374 -14.18 1.89 -4.28
C THR A 374 -13.65 2.55 -3.01
N ARG A 375 -12.87 1.84 -2.20
CA ARG A 375 -12.39 2.32 -0.89
C ARG A 375 -11.00 2.92 -0.94
N GLU A 376 -10.29 2.76 -2.04
CA GLU A 376 -8.92 3.18 -2.21
C GLU A 376 -8.83 4.71 -2.25
N GLN A 377 -7.96 5.28 -1.42
CA GLN A 377 -7.79 6.74 -1.28
C GLN A 377 -6.37 7.21 -1.59
N ARG A 378 -5.39 6.32 -1.51
CA ARG A 378 -3.97 6.61 -1.69
C ARG A 378 -3.37 5.88 -2.87
N GLY A 379 -2.23 6.35 -3.35
CA GLY A 379 -1.49 5.72 -4.44
C GLY A 379 -1.07 4.30 -4.10
N GLU A 380 -0.68 4.05 -2.84
CA GLU A 380 -0.42 2.71 -2.34
C GLU A 380 -1.56 1.73 -2.64
N GLU A 381 -2.77 2.08 -2.20
CA GLU A 381 -3.96 1.23 -2.34
C GLU A 381 -4.42 1.15 -3.81
N ALA A 382 -4.44 2.29 -4.49
CA ALA A 382 -4.90 2.40 -5.87
C ALA A 382 -3.96 1.72 -6.87
N SER A 383 -2.65 1.66 -6.57
CA SER A 383 -1.67 0.99 -7.45
C SER A 383 -1.91 -0.51 -7.60
N ALA A 384 -2.66 -1.15 -6.68
CA ALA A 384 -3.11 -2.53 -6.86
C ALA A 384 -3.93 -2.72 -8.15
N TRP A 385 -4.71 -1.70 -8.58
CA TRP A 385 -5.45 -1.75 -9.85
C TRP A 385 -4.56 -1.80 -11.08
N LEU A 386 -3.35 -1.24 -10.97
CA LEU A 386 -2.36 -1.17 -12.03
C LEU A 386 -1.46 -2.41 -12.07
N VAL A 387 -1.16 -2.96 -10.88
CA VAL A 387 -0.06 -3.90 -10.66
C VAL A 387 -0.52 -5.33 -10.41
N PHE A 388 -1.66 -5.57 -9.78
CA PHE A 388 -2.14 -6.95 -9.60
C PHE A 388 -2.59 -7.56 -10.93
N ASP A 389 -2.10 -8.76 -11.22
CA ASP A 389 -2.30 -9.44 -12.51
C ASP A 389 -3.78 -9.63 -12.88
N HIS A 390 -4.65 -9.86 -11.89
CA HIS A 390 -6.09 -10.07 -12.10
C HIS A 390 -6.90 -8.79 -12.25
N LYS A 391 -6.40 -7.62 -11.82
CA LYS A 391 -7.22 -6.40 -11.75
C LYS A 391 -7.57 -5.80 -13.10
N TYR A 392 -6.60 -5.73 -14.01
CA TYR A 392 -6.86 -5.20 -15.36
C TYR A 392 -7.82 -6.12 -16.15
N PRO A 393 -7.61 -7.46 -16.21
CA PRO A 393 -8.59 -8.39 -16.77
C PRO A 393 -9.98 -8.25 -16.13
N TYR A 394 -10.06 -8.13 -14.80
CA TYR A 394 -11.32 -7.93 -14.09
C TYR A 394 -12.08 -6.69 -14.57
N LEU A 395 -11.40 -5.55 -14.79
CA LEU A 395 -12.04 -4.34 -15.30
C LEU A 395 -12.56 -4.55 -16.73
N GLN A 396 -11.78 -5.21 -17.59
CA GLN A 396 -12.19 -5.54 -18.96
C GLN A 396 -13.42 -6.45 -18.98
N GLU A 397 -13.43 -7.51 -18.17
CA GLU A 397 -14.54 -8.46 -18.07
C GLU A 397 -15.80 -7.79 -17.51
N THR A 398 -15.65 -6.94 -16.50
CA THR A 398 -16.77 -6.17 -15.91
C THR A 398 -17.37 -5.21 -16.94
N THR A 399 -16.55 -4.43 -17.64
CA THR A 399 -17.03 -3.52 -18.70
C THR A 399 -17.73 -4.31 -19.81
N LYS A 400 -17.14 -5.44 -20.25
CA LYS A 400 -17.73 -6.30 -21.28
C LYS A 400 -19.08 -6.86 -20.86
N ALA A 401 -19.21 -7.30 -19.61
CA ALA A 401 -20.46 -7.85 -19.08
C ALA A 401 -21.58 -6.81 -18.99
N LEU A 402 -21.25 -5.55 -18.67
CA LEU A 402 -22.22 -4.47 -18.56
C LEU A 402 -22.64 -3.88 -19.91
N GLY A 403 -21.81 -4.02 -20.95
CA GLY A 403 -22.11 -3.59 -22.31
C GLY A 403 -22.35 -2.08 -22.49
N SER A 404 -22.13 -1.27 -21.45
CA SER A 404 -22.40 0.16 -21.40
C SER A 404 -21.56 0.84 -20.31
N THR A 405 -21.50 2.18 -20.35
CA THR A 405 -20.73 2.99 -19.40
C THR A 405 -21.23 2.77 -17.98
N SER A 406 -20.32 2.36 -17.10
CA SER A 406 -20.58 2.23 -15.66
C SER A 406 -19.97 3.41 -14.90
N THR A 407 -20.42 3.64 -13.66
CA THR A 407 -19.85 4.67 -12.77
C THR A 407 -19.11 4.03 -11.62
N ARG A 408 -18.02 4.66 -11.18
CA ARG A 408 -17.24 4.22 -10.01
C ARG A 408 -16.86 5.41 -9.15
N ALA A 409 -17.43 5.46 -7.94
CA ALA A 409 -17.21 6.52 -6.99
C ALA A 409 -16.01 6.24 -6.05
N PHE A 410 -15.36 7.33 -5.65
CA PHE A 410 -14.26 7.37 -4.69
C PHE A 410 -14.51 8.48 -3.67
N CYS A 411 -14.15 8.23 -2.41
CA CYS A 411 -14.01 9.27 -1.39
C CYS A 411 -12.52 9.52 -1.14
N ILE A 412 -12.01 10.67 -1.56
CA ILE A 412 -10.59 11.06 -1.43
C ILE A 412 -10.53 12.44 -0.77
N PRO A 413 -10.48 12.50 0.56
CA PRO A 413 -10.45 13.77 1.30
C PRO A 413 -9.18 14.59 1.04
N GLU A 414 -9.28 15.92 1.14
CA GLU A 414 -8.14 16.83 0.90
C GLU A 414 -6.95 16.58 1.83
N GLY A 415 -7.21 16.15 3.08
CA GLY A 415 -6.16 15.78 4.03
C GLY A 415 -5.35 14.57 3.57
N VAL A 416 -5.99 13.62 2.86
CA VAL A 416 -5.32 12.47 2.25
C VAL A 416 -4.44 12.92 1.08
N VAL A 417 -4.96 13.80 0.22
CA VAL A 417 -4.20 14.33 -0.92
C VAL A 417 -2.95 15.08 -0.44
N ARG A 418 -3.09 16.03 0.49
CA ARG A 418 -1.97 16.84 1.00
C ARG A 418 -0.88 16.03 1.70
N SER A 419 -1.25 14.94 2.37
CA SER A 419 -0.30 14.06 3.05
C SER A 419 0.33 13.01 2.14
N SER A 420 -0.11 12.89 0.88
CA SER A 420 0.40 11.88 -0.04
C SER A 420 1.57 12.40 -0.86
N PRO A 421 2.70 11.67 -0.93
CA PRO A 421 3.80 11.99 -1.83
C PRO A 421 3.34 12.11 -3.29
N ARG A 422 4.07 12.90 -4.09
CA ARG A 422 3.70 13.12 -5.51
C ARG A 422 3.62 11.82 -6.31
N HIS A 423 4.54 10.88 -6.10
CA HIS A 423 4.53 9.58 -6.79
C HIS A 423 3.28 8.75 -6.47
N GLU A 424 2.77 8.80 -5.22
CA GLU A 424 1.50 8.15 -4.87
C GLU A 424 0.30 8.84 -5.54
N ARG A 425 0.27 10.18 -5.56
CA ARG A 425 -0.77 10.94 -6.27
C ARG A 425 -0.80 10.58 -7.76
N ILE A 426 0.37 10.39 -8.39
CA ILE A 426 0.49 9.90 -9.77
C ILE A 426 -0.09 8.49 -9.93
N LEU A 427 0.23 7.55 -9.03
CA LEU A 427 -0.29 6.18 -9.09
C LEU A 427 -1.82 6.14 -8.95
N LEU A 428 -2.38 6.95 -8.05
CA LEU A 428 -3.83 7.12 -7.93
C LEU A 428 -4.44 7.66 -9.23
N PHE A 429 -3.84 8.70 -9.81
CA PHE A 429 -4.27 9.25 -11.10
C PHE A 429 -4.24 8.19 -12.21
N LEU A 430 -3.17 7.40 -12.32
CA LEU A 430 -3.04 6.36 -13.33
C LEU A 430 -4.08 5.25 -13.17
N ALA A 431 -4.37 4.83 -11.93
CA ALA A 431 -5.41 3.84 -11.66
C ALA A 431 -6.80 4.31 -12.13
N VAL A 432 -7.09 5.60 -11.95
CA VAL A 432 -8.33 6.21 -12.43
C VAL A 432 -8.33 6.34 -13.96
N ALA A 433 -7.20 6.74 -14.54
CA ALA A 433 -7.05 6.82 -15.99
C ALA A 433 -7.24 5.46 -16.66
N LEU A 434 -6.79 4.37 -16.03
CA LEU A 434 -7.06 3.01 -16.48
C LEU A 434 -8.57 2.73 -16.56
N MET A 435 -9.33 3.12 -15.53
CA MET A 435 -10.79 2.93 -15.48
C MET A 435 -11.50 3.77 -16.55
N GLU A 436 -11.14 5.04 -16.68
CA GLU A 436 -11.69 5.93 -17.71
C GLU A 436 -11.37 5.42 -19.13
N SER A 437 -10.20 4.82 -19.35
CA SER A 437 -9.82 4.19 -20.64
C SER A 437 -10.76 3.05 -21.06
N LEU A 438 -11.41 2.40 -20.08
CA LEU A 438 -12.34 1.30 -20.28
C LEU A 438 -13.81 1.76 -20.26
N GLY A 439 -14.07 3.07 -20.31
CA GLY A 439 -15.43 3.62 -20.24
C GLY A 439 -16.07 3.49 -18.86
N ILE A 440 -15.28 3.35 -17.80
CA ILE A 440 -15.76 3.42 -16.42
C ILE A 440 -15.61 4.87 -15.96
N HIS A 441 -16.73 5.56 -15.80
CA HIS A 441 -16.75 6.95 -15.38
C HIS A 441 -16.43 7.06 -13.88
N ALA A 442 -15.25 7.62 -13.58
CA ALA A 442 -14.80 7.82 -12.22
C ALA A 442 -15.36 9.12 -11.62
N GLN A 443 -15.85 9.04 -10.39
CA GLN A 443 -16.49 10.14 -9.67
C GLN A 443 -15.89 10.29 -8.28
N PHE A 444 -15.81 11.52 -7.77
CA PHE A 444 -15.03 11.82 -6.57
C PHE A 444 -15.80 12.73 -5.62
N THR A 445 -15.76 12.39 -4.34
CA THR A 445 -16.11 13.29 -3.24
C THR A 445 -14.89 13.52 -2.35
N ALA A 446 -14.73 14.76 -1.87
CA ALA A 446 -13.75 15.13 -0.87
C ALA A 446 -14.32 15.09 0.56
N ASP A 447 -15.62 14.81 0.73
CA ASP A 447 -16.28 14.79 2.02
C ASP A 447 -15.82 13.57 2.85
N PRO A 448 -15.17 13.79 4.01
CA PRO A 448 -14.67 12.70 4.85
C PRO A 448 -15.78 11.84 5.48
N SER A 449 -17.04 12.29 5.47
CA SER A 449 -18.17 11.47 5.93
C SER A 449 -18.30 10.15 5.18
N TYR A 450 -17.82 10.12 3.93
CA TYR A 450 -17.84 8.98 3.03
C TYR A 450 -16.63 8.04 3.16
N GLU A 451 -15.63 8.34 4.01
CA GLU A 451 -14.40 7.53 4.11
C GLU A 451 -14.66 6.09 4.57
N ALA A 452 -15.69 5.91 5.41
CA ALA A 452 -16.04 4.64 6.02
C ALA A 452 -16.97 3.78 5.15
N VAL A 453 -17.47 4.31 4.03
CA VAL A 453 -18.36 3.58 3.13
C VAL A 453 -17.66 2.36 2.56
N GLU A 454 -18.38 1.24 2.57
CA GLU A 454 -17.89 -0.04 2.08
C GLU A 454 -17.70 -0.02 0.56
N GLY A 455 -16.82 -0.87 0.03
CA GLY A 455 -16.74 -1.14 -1.39
C GLY A 455 -17.98 -1.93 -1.80
N PHE A 456 -18.72 -1.43 -2.78
CA PHE A 456 -19.96 -2.06 -3.21
C PHE A 456 -20.20 -1.93 -4.72
N VAL A 457 -21.15 -2.73 -5.19
CA VAL A 457 -21.83 -2.61 -6.49
C VAL A 457 -23.31 -2.58 -6.19
N VAL A 458 -24.02 -1.52 -6.58
CA VAL A 458 -25.46 -1.39 -6.25
C VAL A 458 -26.28 -1.27 -7.53
N ALA A 459 -27.32 -2.11 -7.62
CA ALA A 459 -28.43 -1.94 -8.54
C ALA A 459 -29.56 -1.25 -7.76
N PRO A 460 -29.94 -0.01 -8.12
CA PRO A 460 -30.96 0.75 -7.40
C PRO A 460 -32.24 -0.05 -7.19
N ASP A 461 -32.77 0.01 -5.96
CA ASP A 461 -34.04 -0.60 -5.54
C ASP A 461 -34.13 -2.13 -5.62
N ARG A 462 -33.01 -2.85 -5.83
CA ARG A 462 -33.02 -4.32 -5.89
C ARG A 462 -32.00 -4.98 -4.98
N GLU A 463 -30.72 -4.79 -5.26
CA GLU A 463 -29.67 -5.57 -4.64
C GLU A 463 -28.34 -4.82 -4.63
N ALA A 464 -27.54 -5.07 -3.60
CA ALA A 464 -26.18 -4.62 -3.49
C ALA A 464 -25.24 -5.81 -3.28
N VAL A 465 -24.08 -5.75 -3.95
CA VAL A 465 -22.96 -6.64 -3.74
C VAL A 465 -21.91 -5.87 -2.94
N ILE A 466 -21.61 -6.32 -1.73
CA ILE A 466 -20.54 -5.78 -0.90
C ILE A 466 -19.25 -6.52 -1.25
N ALA A 467 -18.15 -5.79 -1.40
CA ALA A 467 -16.85 -6.34 -1.77
C ALA A 467 -15.71 -5.50 -1.19
N ASN A 468 -15.35 -5.79 0.06
CA ASN A 468 -14.30 -5.11 0.79
C ASN A 468 -13.05 -5.98 0.92
N TRP A 469 -11.90 -5.41 0.57
CA TRP A 469 -10.57 -6.01 0.77
C TRP A 469 -9.51 -5.00 1.22
N VAL A 470 -9.76 -3.70 1.01
CA VAL A 470 -8.93 -2.59 1.51
C VAL A 470 -9.55 -2.00 2.78
N ARG A 471 -8.73 -1.67 3.78
CA ARG A 471 -9.13 -1.00 5.04
C ARG A 471 -10.30 -1.70 5.77
N GLY A 472 -10.44 -3.02 5.61
CA GLY A 472 -11.38 -3.86 6.35
C GLY A 472 -10.77 -4.46 7.63
N ASP A 473 -11.61 -4.83 8.60
CA ASP A 473 -11.20 -5.53 9.82
C ASP A 473 -10.72 -6.98 9.54
N GLY A 474 -11.03 -7.54 8.36
CA GLY A 474 -10.66 -8.88 7.90
C GLY A 474 -9.78 -8.89 6.64
N MET A 475 -9.61 -10.08 6.05
CA MET A 475 -8.97 -10.27 4.74
C MET A 475 -9.92 -9.89 3.60
N TRP A 476 -11.20 -10.26 3.74
CA TRP A 476 -12.28 -9.70 2.93
C TRP A 476 -13.62 -9.72 3.67
N HIS A 477 -14.54 -8.90 3.19
CA HIS A 477 -15.97 -9.01 3.46
C HIS A 477 -16.72 -8.92 2.14
N VAL A 478 -17.40 -10.00 1.76
CA VAL A 478 -18.33 -10.03 0.63
C VAL A 478 -19.72 -10.39 1.11
N ASP A 479 -20.73 -9.80 0.49
CA ASP A 479 -22.13 -10.11 0.75
C ASP A 479 -22.97 -9.76 -0.49
N VAL A 480 -24.10 -10.41 -0.63
CA VAL A 480 -25.13 -10.06 -1.61
C VAL A 480 -26.42 -9.86 -0.84
N THR A 481 -26.93 -8.63 -0.87
CA THR A 481 -28.03 -8.21 0.00
C THR A 481 -29.10 -7.42 -0.73
N ALA A 482 -30.36 -7.83 -0.52
CA ALA A 482 -31.55 -7.10 -0.96
C ALA A 482 -32.19 -6.31 0.21
N ARG A 483 -31.47 -6.12 1.33
CA ARG A 483 -31.98 -5.35 2.46
C ARG A 483 -32.20 -3.90 2.06
N SER A 484 -33.45 -3.46 2.08
CA SER A 484 -33.86 -2.14 1.58
C SER A 484 -33.09 -0.97 2.21
N SER A 485 -32.77 -1.03 3.50
CA SER A 485 -31.96 -0.01 4.17
C SER A 485 -30.55 0.10 3.55
N VAL A 486 -29.85 -1.02 3.43
CA VAL A 486 -28.48 -1.07 2.88
C VAL A 486 -28.46 -0.64 1.41
N VAL A 487 -29.39 -1.17 0.61
CA VAL A 487 -29.51 -0.82 -0.81
C VAL A 487 -29.79 0.67 -0.97
N ARG A 488 -30.67 1.24 -0.14
CA ARG A 488 -30.98 2.67 -0.15
C ARG A 488 -29.77 3.50 0.25
N ASP A 489 -29.07 3.16 1.33
CA ASP A 489 -27.91 3.92 1.81
C ASP A 489 -26.79 3.96 0.74
N PHE A 490 -26.48 2.82 0.10
CA PHE A 490 -25.51 2.77 -1.00
C PHE A 490 -26.00 3.51 -2.25
N THR A 491 -27.28 3.42 -2.57
CA THR A 491 -27.88 4.16 -3.70
C THR A 491 -27.78 5.67 -3.45
N THR A 492 -28.09 6.14 -2.23
CA THR A 492 -27.95 7.54 -1.84
C THR A 492 -26.51 8.00 -1.94
N ALA A 493 -25.55 7.24 -1.40
CA ALA A 493 -24.12 7.57 -1.51
C ALA A 493 -23.68 7.72 -2.98
N ALA A 494 -24.05 6.76 -3.84
CA ALA A 494 -23.72 6.81 -5.26
C ALA A 494 -24.39 8.00 -5.98
N GLN A 495 -25.64 8.31 -5.66
CA GLN A 495 -26.38 9.44 -6.24
C GLN A 495 -25.82 10.79 -5.81
N GLU A 496 -25.45 10.94 -4.54
CA GLU A 496 -24.87 12.18 -4.01
C GLU A 496 -23.53 12.51 -4.68
N VAL A 497 -22.65 11.51 -4.82
CA VAL A 497 -21.37 11.69 -5.52
C VAL A 497 -21.60 11.94 -7.02
N ASN A 498 -22.55 11.26 -7.64
CA ASN A 498 -22.89 11.52 -9.04
C ASN A 498 -23.38 12.97 -9.26
N ALA A 499 -24.15 13.53 -8.32
CA ALA A 499 -24.67 14.90 -8.41
C ALA A 499 -23.61 15.97 -8.11
N HIS A 500 -22.64 15.68 -7.22
CA HIS A 500 -21.70 16.67 -6.69
C HIS A 500 -20.22 16.31 -6.91
N SER A 501 -19.92 15.46 -7.89
CA SER A 501 -18.54 15.02 -8.15
C SER A 501 -17.64 16.21 -8.43
N ILE A 502 -16.53 16.32 -7.69
CA ILE A 502 -15.55 17.40 -7.85
C ILE A 502 -14.82 17.35 -9.21
N THR A 503 -14.91 16.22 -9.91
CA THR A 503 -14.34 16.03 -11.25
C THR A 503 -15.40 15.99 -12.35
N SER A 504 -16.65 16.39 -12.06
CA SER A 504 -17.75 16.32 -13.03
C SER A 504 -17.41 17.06 -14.32
N ALA A 505 -17.37 16.33 -15.44
CA ALA A 505 -17.20 16.89 -16.77
C ALA A 505 -17.70 15.91 -17.85
N PRO A 506 -18.11 16.42 -19.04
CA PRO A 506 -18.69 15.57 -20.09
C PRO A 506 -17.71 14.55 -20.68
N THR A 507 -16.42 14.89 -20.76
CA THR A 507 -15.40 14.05 -21.39
C THR A 507 -14.42 13.49 -20.37
N ALA A 508 -13.93 12.26 -20.60
CA ALA A 508 -12.92 11.63 -19.75
C ALA A 508 -11.65 12.48 -19.60
N ALA A 509 -11.22 13.14 -20.69
CA ALA A 509 -10.08 14.07 -20.66
C ALA A 509 -10.30 15.23 -19.68
N ALA A 510 -11.47 15.85 -19.69
CA ALA A 510 -11.79 16.95 -18.78
C ALA A 510 -11.89 16.47 -17.32
N ARG A 511 -12.48 15.29 -17.09
CA ARG A 511 -12.55 14.69 -15.74
C ARG A 511 -11.17 14.37 -15.17
N LEU A 512 -10.31 13.75 -15.98
CA LEU A 512 -8.93 13.46 -15.59
C LEU A 512 -8.13 14.73 -15.37
N ARG A 513 -8.38 15.80 -16.14
CA ARG A 513 -7.76 17.10 -15.88
C ARG A 513 -8.18 17.68 -14.54
N SER A 514 -9.48 17.67 -14.22
CA SER A 514 -9.98 18.10 -12.91
C SER A 514 -9.39 17.25 -11.78
N LEU A 515 -9.25 15.94 -12.00
CA LEU A 515 -8.57 15.06 -11.03
C LEU A 515 -7.09 15.43 -10.87
N ALA A 516 -6.36 15.69 -11.96
CA ALA A 516 -4.96 16.10 -11.90
C ALA A 516 -4.80 17.42 -11.14
N GLN A 517 -5.70 18.39 -11.34
CA GLN A 517 -5.75 19.64 -10.58
C GLN A 517 -6.02 19.38 -9.09
N TYR A 518 -7.01 18.55 -8.76
CA TYR A 518 -7.32 18.19 -7.38
C TYR A 518 -6.15 17.48 -6.68
N LEU A 519 -5.45 16.62 -7.41
CA LEU A 519 -4.26 15.92 -6.93
C LEU A 519 -2.98 16.77 -7.01
N ASP A 520 -3.06 18.03 -7.44
CA ASP A 520 -1.90 18.92 -7.62
C ASP A 520 -0.79 18.25 -8.46
N LEU A 521 -1.18 17.81 -9.66
CA LEU A 521 -0.32 17.17 -10.66
C LEU A 521 -0.28 18.01 -11.94
N PRO A 522 0.91 18.35 -12.47
CA PRO A 522 1.00 19.17 -13.67
C PRO A 522 0.52 18.40 -14.92
N TRP A 523 -0.61 18.82 -15.49
CA TRP A 523 -1.29 18.14 -16.60
C TRP A 523 -0.41 17.91 -17.83
N ALA A 524 0.22 18.97 -18.35
CA ALA A 524 1.08 18.88 -19.53
C ALA A 524 2.30 17.98 -19.32
N TRP A 525 2.84 17.94 -18.09
CA TRP A 525 3.92 17.04 -17.72
C TRP A 525 3.45 15.58 -17.71
N LEU A 526 2.28 15.31 -17.11
CA LEU A 526 1.70 13.96 -17.05
C LEU A 526 1.49 13.37 -18.44
N ILE A 527 0.84 14.12 -19.35
CA ILE A 527 0.58 13.65 -20.72
C ILE A 527 1.88 13.33 -21.43
N ARG A 528 2.84 14.27 -21.42
CA ARG A 528 4.13 14.09 -22.08
C ARG A 528 4.87 12.86 -21.55
N ARG A 529 4.96 12.71 -20.23
CA ARG A 529 5.70 11.60 -19.60
C ARG A 529 5.00 10.26 -19.80
N CYS A 530 3.66 10.22 -19.72
CA CYS A 530 2.89 9.01 -20.03
C CYS A 530 3.03 8.61 -21.50
N ALA A 531 3.00 9.57 -22.44
CA ALA A 531 3.22 9.31 -23.86
C ALA A 531 4.62 8.73 -24.13
N GLN A 532 5.65 9.28 -23.48
CA GLN A 532 7.01 8.77 -23.58
C GLN A 532 7.10 7.33 -23.06
N LEU A 533 6.55 7.05 -21.87
CA LEU A 533 6.56 5.71 -21.31
C LEU A 533 5.72 4.72 -22.13
N ALA A 534 4.57 5.14 -22.65
CA ALA A 534 3.71 4.30 -23.49
C ALA A 534 4.40 3.87 -24.80
N ARG A 535 5.15 4.78 -25.44
CA ARG A 535 5.92 4.46 -26.67
C ARG A 535 7.05 3.47 -26.40
N ALA A 536 7.69 3.56 -25.22
CA ALA A 536 8.78 2.68 -24.84
C ALA A 536 8.31 1.34 -24.25
N GLY A 537 7.13 1.32 -23.63
CA GLY A 537 6.65 0.26 -22.74
C GLY A 537 7.41 0.23 -21.41
N SER A 538 6.80 -0.26 -20.33
CA SER A 538 7.43 -0.31 -19.01
C SER A 538 8.34 -1.52 -18.77
N SER A 539 8.33 -2.52 -19.64
CA SER A 539 9.03 -3.81 -19.42
C SER A 539 10.56 -3.73 -19.24
N GLY A 540 11.22 -2.69 -19.76
CA GLY A 540 12.64 -2.44 -19.53
C GLY A 540 12.94 -1.61 -18.28
N LEU A 541 11.94 -0.90 -17.75
CA LEU A 541 12.02 -0.13 -16.50
C LEU A 541 11.76 -1.05 -15.29
N VAL A 542 10.70 -1.85 -15.39
CA VAL A 542 10.27 -2.80 -14.37
C VAL A 542 9.93 -4.13 -15.00
N ARG A 543 10.57 -5.20 -14.53
CA ARG A 543 10.17 -6.56 -14.86
C ARG A 543 9.60 -7.25 -13.62
N PRO A 544 8.29 -7.53 -13.58
CA PRO A 544 7.69 -8.28 -12.48
C PRO A 544 8.42 -9.59 -12.21
N ARG A 545 8.63 -9.90 -10.93
CA ARG A 545 9.24 -11.16 -10.49
C ARG A 545 8.18 -12.12 -9.97
N SER A 546 7.13 -11.61 -9.34
CA SER A 546 5.96 -12.39 -8.96
C SER A 546 5.07 -12.62 -10.18
N ARG A 547 4.51 -13.83 -10.29
CA ARG A 547 3.48 -14.14 -11.31
C ARG A 547 2.15 -13.45 -11.05
N LEU A 548 1.96 -12.93 -9.83
CA LEU A 548 0.75 -12.25 -9.35
C LEU A 548 0.78 -10.74 -9.62
N VAL A 549 1.85 -10.28 -10.29
CA VAL A 549 2.10 -8.88 -10.63
C VAL A 549 2.28 -8.75 -12.13
N SER A 550 1.70 -7.70 -12.70
CA SER A 550 1.78 -7.36 -14.12
C SER A 550 1.97 -5.87 -14.31
N ALA A 551 2.68 -5.49 -15.37
CA ALA A 551 2.82 -4.08 -15.78
C ALA A 551 1.74 -3.64 -16.80
N ALA A 552 0.86 -4.55 -17.23
CA ALA A 552 -0.10 -4.27 -18.30
C ALA A 552 -1.08 -3.13 -17.96
N GLY A 553 -1.51 -3.01 -16.70
CA GLY A 553 -2.37 -1.91 -16.26
C GLY A 553 -1.67 -0.56 -16.32
N ILE A 554 -0.37 -0.51 -16.01
CA ILE A 554 0.46 0.69 -16.13
C ILE A 554 0.60 1.10 -17.60
N ASP A 555 0.97 0.15 -18.46
CA ASP A 555 1.15 0.41 -19.89
C ASP A 555 -0.15 0.92 -20.53
N ALA A 556 -1.30 0.32 -20.18
CA ALA A 556 -2.62 0.75 -20.65
C ALA A 556 -2.98 2.16 -20.18
N ALA A 557 -2.77 2.46 -18.89
CA ALA A 557 -3.03 3.79 -18.32
C ALA A 557 -2.14 4.86 -18.99
N CYS A 558 -0.84 4.60 -19.11
CA CYS A 558 0.10 5.54 -19.74
C CYS A 558 -0.22 5.76 -21.22
N SER A 559 -0.61 4.71 -21.95
CA SER A 559 -1.03 4.82 -23.35
C SER A 559 -2.26 5.71 -23.49
N TYR A 560 -3.27 5.51 -22.64
CA TYR A 560 -4.47 6.33 -22.64
C TYR A 560 -4.17 7.80 -22.31
N VAL A 561 -3.45 8.06 -21.22
CA VAL A 561 -3.10 9.43 -20.78
C VAL A 561 -2.23 10.13 -21.83
N GLY A 562 -1.26 9.42 -22.41
CA GLY A 562 -0.37 9.96 -23.42
C GLY A 562 -1.07 10.37 -24.73
N ALA A 563 -2.26 9.83 -25.00
CA ALA A 563 -3.08 10.17 -26.16
C ALA A 563 -4.07 11.33 -25.87
N LEU A 564 -4.18 11.79 -24.62
CA LEU A 564 -5.04 12.92 -24.26
C LEU A 564 -4.47 14.26 -24.75
N PRO A 565 -5.32 15.29 -24.95
CA PRO A 565 -4.84 16.60 -25.33
C PRO A 565 -4.03 17.27 -24.20
N ALA A 566 -2.74 17.49 -24.46
CA ALA A 566 -1.97 18.52 -23.76
C ALA A 566 -2.55 19.86 -24.20
N ASP A 567 -2.92 20.72 -23.26
CA ASP A 567 -3.64 21.95 -23.56
C ASP A 567 -2.96 22.78 -24.68
N ARG A 568 -3.79 23.41 -25.53
CA ARG A 568 -3.35 24.40 -26.52
C ARG A 568 -2.88 25.67 -25.86
#